data_AF-R9WFM5-F1
#
_entry.id   AF-R9WFM5-F1
#
_cell.length_a   1.000
_cell.length_b   1.000
_cell.length_c   1.000
_cell.angle_alpha   90.00
_cell.angle_beta   90.00
_cell.angle_gamma   90.00
#
_symmetry.space_group_name_H-M   'P 1'
#
loop_
_entity.id
_entity.type
_entity.pdbx_description
1 polymer ?
#
loop_
_entity_poly.entity_id
_entity_poly.type
_entity_poly.pdbx_seq_one_letter_code
_entity_poly.pdbx_strand_id
1 'polypeptide(L)'
;GELVGTFILVLLGDGVVAGVSLAKTKANGAGWIAITLGWGFAVTLGVYASAFMGPAHLNPAVTLAFAIIGKVSWSVVLPFIIAQMIGAFLGAVVVWIQYYPHWQATDDQSAILGTFATSPAIRSPFANLMSEI
;
A
#
# COMPACT_ATOMS: atom_id res chain seq x y z
N GLY A 1 -2.43 -15.91 -5.38
CA GLY A 1 -3.24 -14.79 -4.87
C GLY A 1 -2.39 -13.60 -4.52
N GLU A 2 -1.41 -13.77 -3.62
CA GLU A 2 -0.65 -12.70 -2.96
C GLU A 2 -0.12 -11.58 -3.89
N LEU A 3 0.51 -11.93 -5.03
CA LEU A 3 1.01 -10.93 -5.98
C LEU A 3 -0.13 -10.04 -6.53
N VAL A 4 -1.20 -10.65 -7.03
CA VAL A 4 -2.33 -9.93 -7.64
C VAL A 4 -3.08 -9.09 -6.60
N GLY A 5 -3.32 -9.67 -5.41
CA GLY A 5 -4.00 -8.93 -4.34
C GLY A 5 -3.18 -7.74 -3.84
N THR A 6 -1.87 -7.91 -3.68
CA THR A 6 -0.99 -6.82 -3.22
C THR A 6 -0.80 -5.76 -4.32
N PHE A 7 -0.76 -6.17 -5.59
CA PHE A 7 -0.80 -5.26 -6.73
C PHE A 7 -2.03 -4.35 -6.70
N ILE A 8 -3.22 -4.92 -6.52
CA ILE A 8 -4.48 -4.16 -6.46
C ILE A 8 -4.50 -3.24 -5.22
N LEU A 9 -4.08 -3.77 -4.07
CA LEU A 9 -3.97 -3.02 -2.82
C LEU A 9 -3.13 -1.75 -3.01
N VAL A 10 -1.91 -1.88 -3.54
CA VAL A 10 -0.99 -0.75 -3.71
C VAL A 10 -1.44 0.17 -4.84
N LEU A 11 -1.90 -0.38 -5.97
CA LEU A 11 -2.41 0.42 -7.08
C LEU A 11 -3.52 1.39 -6.65
N LEU A 12 -4.48 0.90 -5.87
CA LEU A 12 -5.62 1.69 -5.43
C LEU A 12 -5.30 2.56 -4.20
N GLY A 13 -4.53 2.02 -3.25
CA GLY A 13 -4.09 2.73 -2.05
C GLY A 13 -3.19 3.93 -2.37
N ASP A 14 -2.06 3.69 -3.03
CA ASP A 14 -1.16 4.77 -3.45
C ASP A 14 -1.85 5.67 -4.48
N GLY A 15 -2.71 5.10 -5.34
CA GLY A 15 -3.48 5.85 -6.33
C GLY A 15 -4.41 6.91 -5.73
N VAL A 16 -5.03 6.63 -4.57
CA VAL A 16 -5.83 7.65 -3.86
C VAL A 16 -4.94 8.69 -3.19
N VAL A 17 -3.79 8.31 -2.64
CA VAL A 17 -2.84 9.26 -2.05
C VAL A 17 -2.30 10.21 -3.10
N ALA A 18 -1.87 9.68 -4.26
CA ALA A 18 -1.46 10.46 -5.42
C ALA A 18 -2.55 11.43 -5.88
N GLY A 19 -3.78 10.92 -6.00
CA GLY A 19 -4.94 11.69 -6.42
C GLY A 19 -5.24 12.85 -5.47
N VAL A 20 -5.08 12.66 -4.17
CA VAL A 20 -5.37 13.69 -3.16
C VAL A 20 -4.21 14.67 -2.95
N SER A 21 -2.97 14.21 -3.05
CA SER A 21 -1.79 14.95 -2.58
C SER A 21 -1.04 15.68 -3.70
N LEU A 22 -1.09 15.18 -4.94
CA LEU A 22 -0.33 15.78 -6.04
C LEU A 22 -1.05 16.99 -6.64
N ALA A 23 -0.26 17.94 -7.12
CA ALA A 23 -0.77 19.13 -7.77
C ALA A 23 -1.49 18.79 -9.09
N LYS A 24 -2.50 19.61 -9.41
CA LYS A 24 -3.28 19.54 -10.66
C LYS A 24 -4.04 18.23 -10.89
N THR A 25 -4.14 17.35 -9.91
CA THR A 25 -5.09 16.23 -9.95
C THR A 25 -6.50 16.76 -9.69
N LYS A 26 -7.52 16.06 -10.20
CA LYS A 26 -8.93 16.43 -9.98
C LYS A 26 -9.38 16.23 -8.53
N ALA A 27 -8.70 15.36 -7.78
CA ALA A 27 -8.98 15.05 -6.39
C ALA A 27 -8.06 15.81 -5.42
N ASN A 28 -7.21 16.72 -5.91
CA ASN A 28 -6.28 17.47 -5.08
C ASN A 28 -7.02 18.18 -3.94
N GLY A 29 -6.59 17.94 -2.70
CA GLY A 29 -7.23 18.54 -1.52
C GLY A 29 -8.55 17.90 -1.09
N ALA A 30 -8.95 16.73 -1.63
CA ALA A 30 -10.15 16.02 -1.16
C ALA A 30 -10.05 15.53 0.31
N GLY A 31 -8.86 15.59 0.90
CA GLY A 31 -8.63 15.42 2.33
C GLY A 31 -8.47 13.98 2.80
N TRP A 32 -8.19 13.83 4.09
CA TRP A 32 -7.80 12.56 4.70
C TRP A 32 -8.90 11.48 4.65
N ILE A 33 -10.18 11.87 4.68
CA ILE A 33 -11.32 10.94 4.59
C ILE A 33 -11.31 10.19 3.25
N ALA A 34 -10.97 10.87 2.15
CA ALA A 34 -10.87 10.22 0.84
C ALA A 34 -9.75 9.17 0.83
N ILE A 35 -8.60 9.49 1.44
CA ILE A 35 -7.46 8.57 1.56
C ILE A 35 -7.84 7.34 2.39
N THR A 36 -8.43 7.52 3.57
CA THR A 36 -8.76 6.39 4.46
C THR A 36 -9.81 5.47 3.88
N LEU A 37 -10.87 6.01 3.27
CA LEU A 37 -11.87 5.20 2.57
C LEU A 37 -11.26 4.50 1.34
N GLY A 38 -10.44 5.20 0.56
CA GLY A 38 -9.76 4.63 -0.60
C GLY A 38 -8.87 3.44 -0.23
N TRP A 39 -8.07 3.55 0.83
CA TRP A 39 -7.27 2.43 1.35
C TRP A 39 -8.13 1.28 1.87
N GLY A 40 -9.23 1.56 2.58
CA GLY A 40 -10.17 0.53 3.05
C GLY A 40 -10.77 -0.29 1.91
N PHE A 41 -11.18 0.38 0.82
CA PHE A 41 -11.66 -0.30 -0.39
C PHE A 41 -10.53 -1.03 -1.12
N ALA A 42 -9.33 -0.46 -1.20
CA ALA A 42 -8.17 -1.11 -1.81
C ALA A 42 -7.85 -2.46 -1.16
N VAL A 43 -7.86 -2.51 0.18
CA VAL A 43 -7.70 -3.76 0.95
C VAL A 43 -8.80 -4.75 0.62
N THR A 44 -10.06 -4.32 0.64
CA THR A 44 -11.21 -5.20 0.38
C THR A 44 -11.15 -5.82 -1.01
N LEU A 45 -10.87 -5.01 -2.03
CA LEU A 45 -10.74 -5.47 -3.41
C LEU A 45 -9.51 -6.37 -3.61
N GLY A 46 -8.38 -6.04 -2.96
CA GLY A 46 -7.20 -6.89 -2.96
C GLY A 46 -7.49 -8.27 -2.37
N VAL A 47 -8.22 -8.33 -1.26
CA VAL A 47 -8.64 -9.59 -0.62
C VAL A 47 -9.55 -10.38 -1.54
N TYR A 48 -10.61 -9.78 -2.09
CA TYR A 48 -11.52 -10.48 -3.00
C TYR A 48 -10.84 -11.00 -4.26
N ALA A 49 -9.89 -10.24 -4.81
CA ALA A 49 -9.11 -10.68 -5.96
C ALA A 49 -8.12 -11.81 -5.61
N SER A 50 -7.67 -11.92 -4.36
CA SER A 50 -6.69 -12.95 -3.95
C SER A 50 -7.34 -14.21 -3.37
N ALA A 51 -8.52 -14.09 -2.75
CA ALA A 51 -9.12 -15.11 -1.88
C ALA A 51 -9.42 -16.45 -2.58
N PHE A 52 -9.74 -16.45 -3.88
CA PHE A 52 -9.98 -17.70 -4.62
C PHE A 52 -8.68 -18.44 -4.97
N MET A 53 -7.52 -17.82 -4.82
CA MET A 53 -6.19 -18.37 -5.13
C MET A 53 -5.33 -18.65 -3.88
N GLY A 54 -5.81 -18.33 -2.69
CA GLY A 54 -5.02 -18.45 -1.46
C GLY A 54 -5.61 -17.66 -0.29
N PRO A 55 -4.89 -17.60 0.84
CA PRO A 55 -5.41 -17.03 2.09
C PRO A 55 -5.53 -15.51 2.09
N ALA A 56 -5.05 -14.83 1.04
CA ALA A 56 -5.13 -13.38 0.88
C ALA A 56 -4.53 -12.60 2.06
N HIS A 57 -3.27 -12.90 2.41
CA HIS A 57 -2.59 -12.17 3.48
C HIS A 57 -2.23 -10.75 3.05
N LEU A 58 -1.71 -10.60 1.84
CA LEU A 58 -1.34 -9.34 1.17
C LEU A 58 -0.35 -8.46 1.96
N ASN A 59 0.21 -9.01 3.03
CA ASN A 59 1.00 -8.29 4.02
C ASN A 59 1.99 -9.28 4.67
N PRO A 60 3.31 -8.98 4.66
CA PRO A 60 4.32 -9.80 5.31
C PRO A 60 4.07 -10.04 6.81
N ALA A 61 3.59 -9.03 7.55
CA ALA A 61 3.29 -9.14 8.98
C ALA A 61 2.12 -10.12 9.23
N VAL A 62 1.08 -10.08 8.39
CA VAL A 62 -0.03 -11.05 8.47
C VAL A 62 0.46 -12.46 8.15
N THR A 63 1.29 -12.62 7.11
CA THR A 63 1.92 -13.90 6.80
C THR A 63 2.73 -14.45 7.96
N LEU A 64 3.56 -13.62 8.60
CA LEU A 64 4.36 -14.03 9.74
C LEU A 64 3.49 -14.38 10.95
N ALA A 65 2.48 -13.57 11.26
CA ALA A 65 1.54 -13.85 12.34
C ALA A 65 0.85 -15.21 12.15
N PHE A 66 0.35 -15.50 10.94
CA PHE A 66 -0.30 -16.78 10.62
C PHE A 66 0.66 -17.97 10.68
N ALA A 67 1.94 -17.78 10.35
CA ALA A 67 2.96 -18.81 10.51
C ALA A 67 3.28 -19.09 12.00
N ILE A 68 3.39 -18.04 12.82
CA ILE A 68 3.64 -18.14 14.26
C ILE A 68 2.52 -18.94 14.97
N ILE A 69 1.25 -18.67 14.63
CA ILE A 69 0.10 -19.38 15.23
C ILE A 69 -0.21 -20.73 14.55
N GLY A 70 0.66 -21.20 13.65
CA GLY A 70 0.52 -22.51 12.99
C GLY A 70 -0.62 -22.62 11.98
N LYS A 71 -1.15 -21.50 11.48
CA LYS A 71 -2.20 -21.46 10.45
C LYS A 71 -1.65 -21.57 9.03
N VAL A 72 -0.38 -21.26 8.84
CA VAL A 72 0.33 -21.37 7.56
C VAL A 72 1.70 -21.99 7.78
N SER A 73 2.16 -22.81 6.82
CA SER A 73 3.50 -23.41 6.87
C SER A 73 4.59 -22.36 6.77
N TRP A 74 5.65 -22.48 7.59
CA TRP A 74 6.85 -21.65 7.46
C TRP A 74 7.50 -21.72 6.08
N SER A 75 7.34 -22.84 5.35
CA SER A 75 7.88 -23.01 3.99
C SER A 75 7.30 -22.04 2.95
N VAL A 76 6.10 -21.49 3.19
CA VAL A 76 5.47 -20.55 2.24
C VAL A 76 5.64 -19.09 2.64
N VAL A 77 6.20 -18.79 3.81
CA VAL A 77 6.38 -17.42 4.31
C VAL A 77 7.23 -16.59 3.35
N LEU A 78 8.43 -17.07 3.01
CA LEU A 78 9.32 -16.35 2.11
C LEU A 78 8.73 -16.22 0.68
N PRO A 79 8.18 -17.28 0.06
CA PRO A 79 7.46 -17.15 -1.21
C PRO A 79 6.32 -16.12 -1.19
N PHE A 80 5.54 -16.06 -0.11
CA PHE A 80 4.44 -15.09 0.03
C PHE A 80 4.99 -13.67 0.11
N ILE A 81 6.01 -13.43 0.93
CA ILE A 81 6.62 -12.10 1.05
C ILE A 81 7.19 -11.65 -0.29
N ILE A 82 7.89 -12.51 -1.02
CA ILE A 82 8.41 -12.19 -2.36
C ILE A 82 7.26 -11.83 -3.31
N ALA A 83 6.20 -12.63 -3.34
CA ALA A 83 5.03 -12.36 -4.16
C ALA A 83 4.34 -11.03 -3.81
N GLN A 84 4.19 -10.73 -2.51
CA GLN A 84 3.63 -9.47 -1.99
C GLN A 84 4.50 -8.29 -2.42
N MET A 85 5.83 -8.37 -2.24
CA MET A 85 6.76 -7.30 -2.61
C MET A 85 6.78 -7.04 -4.11
N ILE A 86 6.75 -8.09 -4.94
CA ILE A 86 6.63 -7.93 -6.40
C ILE A 86 5.30 -7.28 -6.77
N GLY A 87 4.19 -7.74 -6.18
CA GLY A 87 2.87 -7.15 -6.40
C GLY A 87 2.83 -5.67 -6.04
N ALA A 88 3.30 -5.33 -4.84
CA ALA A 88 3.40 -3.95 -4.36
C ALA A 88 4.24 -3.07 -5.30
N PHE A 89 5.43 -3.53 -5.68
CA PHE A 89 6.31 -2.79 -6.59
C PHE A 89 5.64 -2.54 -7.95
N LEU A 90 5.00 -3.56 -8.54
CA LEU A 90 4.28 -3.40 -9.80
C LEU A 90 3.09 -2.43 -9.68
N GLY A 91 2.37 -2.46 -8.55
CA GLY A 91 1.27 -1.53 -8.27
C GLY A 91 1.78 -0.09 -8.20
N ALA A 92 2.85 0.16 -7.45
CA ALA A 92 3.50 1.45 -7.34
C ALA A 92 4.03 1.97 -8.70
N VAL A 93 4.61 1.10 -9.53
CA VAL A 93 5.04 1.47 -10.89
C VAL A 93 3.87 1.93 -11.74
N VAL A 94 2.72 1.25 -11.68
CA VAL A 94 1.53 1.66 -12.43
C VAL A 94 1.00 3.01 -11.93
N VAL A 95 0.98 3.24 -10.62
CA VAL A 95 0.63 4.57 -10.04
C VAL A 95 1.60 5.64 -10.54
N TRP A 96 2.90 5.35 -10.54
CA TRP A 96 3.93 6.25 -11.05
C TRP A 96 3.69 6.63 -12.52
N ILE A 97 3.36 5.65 -13.37
CA ILE A 97 3.04 5.90 -14.79
C ILE A 97 1.75 6.72 -14.91
N GLN A 98 0.70 6.36 -14.18
CA GLN A 98 -0.62 6.99 -14.25
C GLN A 98 -0.57 8.49 -13.92
N TYR A 99 0.28 8.89 -12.99
CA TYR A 99 0.40 10.28 -12.55
C TYR A 99 1.66 10.98 -13.09
N TYR A 100 2.31 10.44 -14.12
CA TYR A 100 3.61 10.94 -14.63
C TYR A 100 3.71 12.47 -14.78
N PRO A 101 2.74 13.18 -15.38
CA PRO A 101 2.79 14.63 -15.52
C PRO A 101 2.61 15.38 -14.18
N HIS A 102 1.93 14.77 -13.21
CA HIS A 102 1.62 15.40 -11.92
C HIS A 102 2.85 15.45 -11.01
N TRP A 103 3.79 14.50 -11.14
CA TRP A 103 5.05 14.57 -10.41
C TRP A 103 5.84 15.83 -10.76
N GLN A 104 5.89 16.18 -12.04
CA GLN A 104 6.59 17.38 -12.53
C GLN A 104 5.90 18.68 -12.13
N ALA A 105 4.58 18.64 -11.91
CA ALA A 105 3.80 19.79 -11.51
C ALA A 105 3.73 19.98 -9.98
N THR A 106 4.27 19.04 -9.20
CA THR A 106 4.21 19.05 -7.73
C THR A 106 5.59 19.40 -7.17
N ASP A 107 5.72 20.56 -6.54
CA ASP A 107 7.00 20.98 -5.94
C ASP A 107 7.27 20.29 -4.58
N ASP A 108 6.21 19.91 -3.87
CA ASP A 108 6.28 19.27 -2.55
C ASP A 108 6.80 17.83 -2.65
N GLN A 109 8.08 17.67 -2.31
CA GLN A 109 8.76 16.36 -2.29
C GLN A 109 8.19 15.41 -1.23
N SER A 110 7.65 15.95 -0.14
CA SER A 110 7.04 15.13 0.91
C SER A 110 5.70 14.54 0.45
N ALA A 111 4.93 15.28 -0.36
CA ALA A 111 3.71 14.77 -0.98
C ALA A 111 4.01 13.67 -2.03
N ILE A 112 5.09 13.83 -2.81
CA ILE A 112 5.54 12.82 -3.77
C ILE A 112 5.98 11.54 -3.04
N LEU A 113 6.88 11.66 -2.04
CA LEU A 113 7.33 10.52 -1.26
C LEU A 113 6.18 9.86 -0.50
N GLY A 114 5.29 10.67 0.07
CA GLY A 114 4.11 10.27 0.83
C GLY A 114 3.13 9.42 0.03
N THR A 115 3.20 9.46 -1.30
CA THR A 115 2.41 8.59 -2.18
C THR A 115 2.82 7.12 -2.08
N PHE A 116 4.10 6.84 -1.83
CA PHE A 116 4.67 5.48 -1.88
C PHE A 116 5.21 4.98 -0.54
N ALA A 117 5.41 5.88 0.44
CA ALA A 117 5.96 5.55 1.73
C ALA A 117 5.38 6.44 2.83
N THR A 118 5.27 5.89 4.04
CA THR A 118 4.83 6.65 5.21
C THR A 118 6.01 7.33 5.89
N SER A 119 5.77 8.52 6.45
CA SER A 119 6.74 9.24 7.27
C SER A 119 6.05 9.89 8.46
N PRO A 120 6.72 10.00 9.62
CA PRO A 120 6.10 10.59 10.80
C PRO A 120 5.98 12.11 10.65
N ALA A 121 4.84 12.67 11.05
CA ALA A 121 4.65 14.13 11.06
C ALA A 121 5.63 14.85 12.00
N ILE A 122 5.97 14.21 13.12
CA ILE A 122 7.00 14.66 14.07
C ILE A 122 7.94 13.47 14.32
N ARG A 123 9.23 13.67 14.06
CA ARG A 123 10.25 12.65 14.26
C ARG A 123 10.51 12.44 15.75
N SER A 124 10.03 11.33 16.28
CA SER A 124 10.27 10.88 17.65
C SER A 124 10.34 9.34 17.63
N PRO A 125 11.54 8.75 17.49
CA PRO A 125 11.69 7.32 17.19
C PRO A 125 10.92 6.40 18.14
N PHE A 126 10.93 6.70 19.43
CA PHE A 126 10.20 5.91 20.42
C PHE A 126 8.68 6.03 20.26
N ALA A 127 8.15 7.25 20.14
CA ALA A 127 6.71 7.47 19.97
C ALA A 127 6.20 6.92 18.63
N ASN A 128 7.00 7.05 17.56
CA ASN A 128 6.67 6.51 16.24
C ASN A 128 6.72 4.97 16.22
N LEU A 129 7.61 4.33 16.98
CA LEU A 129 7.61 2.87 17.13
C LEU A 129 6.35 2.38 17.87
N MET A 130 6.00 3.06 18.96
CA MET A 130 4.83 2.71 19.76
C MET A 130 3.50 2.86 19.01
N SER A 131 3.42 3.69 17.96
CA SER A 131 2.21 3.82 17.15
C SER A 131 2.04 2.70 16.10
N GLU A 132 3.08 1.91 15.84
CA GLU A 132 3.11 0.89 14.77
C GLU A 132 3.07 -0.56 15.31
N ILE A 133 3.11 -0.74 16.64
CA ILE A 133 3.03 -2.04 17.35
C ILE A 133 1.70 -2.12 18.11
#